data_AF-A0A432IFV7-F1
#
_entry.id   AF-A0A432IFV7-F1
#
_cell.length_a   1.000
_cell.length_b   1.000
_cell.length_c   1.000
_cell.angle_alpha   90.00
_cell.angle_beta   90.00
_cell.angle_gamma   90.00
#
_symmetry.space_group_name_H-M   'P 1'
#
loop_
_entity.id
_entity.type
_entity.pdbx_description
1 polymer ?
#
loop_
_entity_poly.entity_id
_entity_poly.type
_entity_poly.pdbx_seq_one_letter_code
_entity_poly.pdbx_strand_id
1 'polypeptide(L)'
;MSRLGNNPLLNRGAKKETIELPKEKIVKQYGRMVNMRSELLDQIDFQDTTFINRFSMDDDELNELKDSIKAIGLLNIIYLQEKEDGKFRIVSGLRRASAIKLLYKEDIPVKAKDR
;
A
#
# COMPACT_ATOMS: atom_id res chain seq x y z
N MET A 1 3.86 -54.16 3.45
CA MET A 1 3.70 -53.25 4.60
C MET A 1 3.63 -51.80 4.09
N SER A 2 2.63 -51.06 4.60
CA SER A 2 2.36 -49.60 4.58
C SER A 2 2.54 -48.80 3.28
N ARG A 3 1.46 -48.42 2.59
CA ARG A 3 0.59 -47.23 2.81
C ARG A 3 1.24 -45.91 2.38
N LEU A 4 1.30 -45.68 1.06
CA LEU A 4 1.33 -44.33 0.46
C LEU A 4 0.17 -44.20 -0.54
N GLY A 5 -1.05 -44.43 -0.06
CA GLY A 5 -2.27 -44.26 -0.84
C GLY A 5 -3.16 -43.22 -0.17
N ASN A 6 -2.86 -41.94 -0.43
CA ASN A 6 -3.78 -40.79 -0.46
C ASN A 6 -3.01 -39.51 -0.20
N ASN A 7 -2.41 -38.95 -1.26
CA ASN A 7 -1.95 -37.56 -1.25
C ASN A 7 -3.18 -36.66 -1.48
N PRO A 8 -3.66 -35.90 -0.47
CA PRO A 8 -4.88 -35.10 -0.57
C PRO A 8 -4.79 -33.97 -1.60
N LEU A 9 -3.58 -33.67 -2.06
CA LEU A 9 -3.30 -32.62 -3.05
C LEU A 9 -3.63 -33.05 -4.48
N LEU A 10 -3.67 -34.35 -4.77
CA LEU A 10 -4.05 -34.87 -6.09
C LEU A 10 -5.55 -34.66 -6.39
N ASN A 11 -6.38 -34.56 -5.35
CA ASN A 11 -7.82 -34.39 -5.47
C ASN A 11 -8.27 -32.93 -5.34
N ARG A 12 -7.34 -31.96 -5.30
CA ARG A 12 -7.71 -30.56 -5.55
C ARG A 12 -8.04 -30.47 -7.03
N GLY A 13 -9.34 -30.39 -7.32
CA GLY A 13 -9.84 -29.99 -8.64
C GLY A 13 -9.09 -28.76 -9.14
N ALA A 14 -8.97 -28.66 -10.47
CA ALA A 14 -8.22 -27.62 -11.16
C ALA A 14 -8.32 -26.29 -10.41
N LYS A 15 -7.16 -25.71 -10.10
CA LYS A 15 -7.00 -24.36 -9.51
C LYS A 15 -8.16 -23.51 -10.01
N LYS A 16 -9.05 -23.08 -9.09
CA LYS A 16 -10.11 -22.11 -9.40
C LYS A 16 -9.51 -21.08 -10.32
N GLU A 17 -10.15 -20.89 -11.48
CA GLU A 17 -9.71 -19.98 -12.53
C GLU A 17 -9.09 -18.77 -11.86
N THR A 18 -7.78 -18.61 -12.09
CA THR A 18 -7.13 -17.39 -11.66
C THR A 18 -7.93 -16.32 -12.37
N ILE A 19 -8.65 -15.49 -11.62
CA ILE A 19 -9.45 -14.42 -12.20
C ILE A 19 -8.42 -13.60 -12.98
N GLU A 20 -8.40 -13.77 -14.30
CA GLU A 20 -7.58 -12.98 -15.19
C GLU A 20 -8.20 -11.60 -15.20
N LEU A 21 -7.93 -10.86 -14.12
CA LEU A 21 -8.18 -9.43 -14.11
C LEU A 21 -7.41 -8.89 -15.32
N PRO A 22 -8.08 -8.17 -16.24
CA PRO A 22 -7.42 -7.62 -17.40
C PRO A 22 -6.17 -6.88 -16.92
N LYS A 23 -5.01 -7.21 -17.53
CA LYS A 23 -3.70 -6.68 -17.16
C LYS A 23 -3.65 -5.15 -17.16
N GLU A 24 -4.65 -4.48 -17.72
CA GLU A 24 -4.82 -3.03 -17.69
C GLU A 24 -5.23 -2.49 -16.31
N LYS A 25 -5.88 -3.30 -15.47
CA LYS A 25 -6.11 -3.01 -14.04
C LYS A 25 -4.99 -3.56 -13.15
N ILE A 26 -3.79 -3.82 -13.71
CA ILE A 26 -2.60 -4.01 -12.89
C ILE A 26 -2.50 -2.78 -12.01
N VAL A 27 -2.64 -2.98 -10.69
CA VAL A 27 -2.14 -2.07 -9.69
C VAL A 27 -0.71 -1.79 -10.11
N LYS A 28 -0.47 -0.69 -10.81
CA LYS A 28 0.88 -0.26 -11.17
C LYS A 28 1.61 -0.30 -9.84
N GLN A 29 2.63 -1.13 -9.75
CA GLN A 29 3.53 -1.12 -8.60
C GLN A 29 4.23 0.24 -8.64
N TYR A 30 3.57 1.24 -8.06
CA TYR A 30 4.20 2.46 -7.59
C TYR A 30 5.09 2.16 -6.37
N GLY A 31 5.26 0.88 -6.03
CA GLY A 31 6.10 0.34 -4.96
C GLY A 31 7.60 0.62 -5.06
N ARG A 32 8.05 1.43 -6.03
CA ARG A 32 9.37 2.09 -5.98
C ARG A 32 9.24 3.61 -6.08
N MET A 33 8.19 4.19 -5.51
CA MET A 33 8.12 5.62 -5.25
C MET A 33 9.08 5.95 -4.12
N VAL A 34 10.38 5.93 -4.43
CA VAL A 34 11.48 6.36 -3.55
C VAL A 34 11.35 7.87 -3.25
N ASN A 35 10.40 8.58 -3.84
CA ASN A 35 10.04 9.95 -3.46
C ASN A 35 8.52 10.12 -3.47
N MET A 36 7.87 10.00 -2.30
CA MET A 36 6.49 10.44 -2.15
C MET A 36 6.50 11.97 -2.11
N ARG A 37 6.28 12.61 -3.26
CA ARG A 37 6.30 14.08 -3.38
C ARG A 37 4.95 14.68 -2.99
N SER A 38 4.93 15.98 -2.69
CA SER A 38 3.68 16.68 -2.36
C SER A 38 2.67 16.61 -3.51
N GLU A 39 3.09 16.74 -4.76
CA GLU A 39 2.18 16.78 -5.92
C GLU A 39 1.45 15.44 -6.11
N LEU A 40 2.09 14.33 -5.73
CA LEU A 40 1.46 13.02 -5.75
C LEU A 40 0.40 12.90 -4.65
N LEU A 41 0.68 13.41 -3.44
CA LEU A 41 -0.26 13.36 -2.32
C LEU A 41 -1.54 14.14 -2.62
N ASP A 42 -1.44 15.21 -3.40
CA ASP A 42 -2.60 16.00 -3.84
C ASP A 42 -3.48 15.25 -4.84
N GLN A 43 -2.92 14.30 -5.60
CA GLN A 43 -3.65 13.43 -6.52
C GLN A 43 -4.26 12.20 -5.84
N ILE A 44 -3.92 11.94 -4.57
CA ILE A 44 -4.47 10.80 -3.83
C ILE A 44 -5.84 11.16 -3.26
N ASP A 45 -6.82 10.32 -3.57
CA ASP A 45 -8.13 10.31 -2.97
C ASP A 45 -8.09 9.59 -1.61
N PHE A 46 -7.84 10.36 -0.54
CA PHE A 46 -7.81 9.85 0.84
C PHE A 46 -9.19 9.43 1.37
N GLN A 47 -10.28 9.77 0.66
CA GLN A 47 -11.63 9.37 1.03
C GLN A 47 -11.98 7.99 0.44
N ASP A 48 -11.28 7.54 -0.61
CA ASP A 48 -11.45 6.20 -1.15
C ASP A 48 -10.75 5.16 -0.26
N THR A 49 -11.56 4.50 0.54
CA THR A 49 -11.12 3.48 1.50
C THR A 49 -11.48 2.06 1.08
N THR A 50 -11.73 1.82 -0.21
CA THR A 50 -12.22 0.54 -0.74
C THR A 50 -11.39 -0.67 -0.27
N PHE A 51 -10.07 -0.50 -0.11
CA PHE A 51 -9.13 -1.55 0.28
C PHE A 51 -8.56 -1.42 1.70
N ILE A 52 -9.07 -0.47 2.48
CA ILE A 52 -8.54 -0.17 3.81
C ILE A 52 -9.32 -0.96 4.86
N ASN A 53 -8.62 -1.84 5.58
CA ASN A 53 -9.22 -2.61 6.67
C ASN A 53 -9.12 -1.91 8.05
N ARG A 54 -8.16 -0.99 8.22
CA ARG A 54 -7.95 -0.24 9.46
C ARG A 54 -8.02 1.25 9.18
N PHE A 55 -9.05 1.88 9.71
CA PHE A 55 -9.36 3.30 9.53
C PHE A 55 -8.87 4.16 10.69
N SER A 56 -8.95 3.62 11.90
CA SER A 56 -8.54 4.34 13.10
C SER A 56 -7.03 4.23 13.34
N MET A 57 -6.48 5.37 13.70
CA MET A 57 -5.12 5.56 14.14
C MET A 57 -5.19 6.69 15.15
N ASP A 58 -4.73 6.42 16.36
CA ASP A 58 -4.73 7.42 17.41
C ASP A 58 -3.67 8.49 17.10
N ASP A 59 -3.87 9.71 17.59
CA ASP A 59 -2.96 10.83 17.31
C ASP A 59 -1.54 10.56 17.81
N ASP A 60 -1.40 9.86 18.94
CA ASP A 60 -0.10 9.43 19.47
C ASP A 60 0.60 8.46 18.53
N GLU A 61 -0.10 7.43 18.03
CA GLU A 61 0.45 6.50 17.05
C GLU A 61 0.84 7.23 15.74
N LEU A 62 0.13 8.31 15.40
CA LEU A 62 0.39 9.12 14.21
C LEU A 62 1.63 9.98 14.36
N ASN A 63 1.81 10.60 15.52
CA ASN A 63 3.01 11.34 15.85
C ASN A 63 4.23 10.44 15.91
N GLU A 64 4.15 9.26 16.52
CA GLU A 64 5.26 8.30 16.53
C GLU A 64 5.65 7.85 15.11
N LEU A 65 4.66 7.56 14.26
CA LEU A 65 4.93 7.19 12.87
C LEU A 65 5.54 8.34 12.08
N LYS A 66 5.07 9.57 12.32
CA LYS A 66 5.61 10.80 11.73
C LYS A 66 7.09 10.98 12.10
N ASP A 67 7.41 10.85 13.38
CA ASP A 67 8.78 10.99 13.89
C ASP A 67 9.70 9.89 13.35
N SER A 68 9.19 8.66 13.24
CA SER A 68 9.91 7.56 12.59
C SER A 68 10.24 7.89 11.14
N ILE A 69 9.24 8.30 10.34
CA ILE A 69 9.43 8.66 8.93
C ILE A 69 10.39 9.85 8.79
N LYS A 70 10.34 10.82 9.70
CA LYS A 70 11.27 11.96 9.72
C LYS A 70 12.71 11.54 10.03
N ALA A 71 12.90 10.62 10.96
CA ALA A 71 14.23 10.19 11.42
C ALA A 71 14.93 9.24 10.43
N ILE A 72 14.20 8.26 9.89
CA ILE A 72 14.79 7.17 9.07
C ILE A 72 14.28 7.13 7.64
N GLY A 73 13.28 7.94 7.30
CA GLY A 73 12.61 7.90 6.01
C GLY A 73 11.49 6.86 5.94
N LEU A 74 10.84 6.80 4.78
CA LEU A 74 9.81 5.80 4.51
C LEU A 74 10.45 4.42 4.25
N LEU A 75 10.46 3.54 5.26
CA LEU A 75 11.00 2.18 5.13
C LEU A 75 10.13 1.26 4.26
N ASN A 76 8.81 1.31 4.48
CA ASN A 76 7.86 0.45 3.80
C ASN A 76 7.08 1.26 2.77
N ILE A 77 6.94 0.71 1.58
CA ILE A 77 6.29 1.35 0.43
C ILE A 77 4.78 1.46 0.58
N ILE A 78 4.20 2.50 -0.02
CA ILE A 78 2.75 2.72 -0.08
C ILE A 78 2.25 2.22 -1.44
N TYR A 79 1.17 1.45 -1.43
CA TYR A 79 0.59 0.87 -2.63
C TYR A 79 -0.57 1.76 -3.08
N LEU A 80 -0.45 2.31 -4.28
CA LEU A 80 -1.46 3.14 -4.92
C LEU A 80 -2.02 2.42 -6.15
N GLN A 81 -3.27 2.68 -6.47
CA GLN A 81 -3.90 2.28 -7.72
C GLN A 81 -4.48 3.51 -8.41
N GLU A 82 -4.21 3.66 -9.71
CA GLU A 82 -4.81 4.70 -10.55
C GLU A 82 -6.29 4.35 -10.79
N LYS A 83 -7.17 5.34 -10.57
CA LYS A 83 -8.61 5.26 -10.81
C LYS A 83 -8.91 5.69 -12.24
N GLU A 84 -10.13 5.42 -12.69
CA GLU A 84 -10.62 5.83 -14.02
C GLU A 84 -10.70 7.36 -14.18
N ASP A 85 -10.76 8.10 -13.07
CA ASP A 85 -10.77 9.57 -13.01
C ASP A 85 -9.36 10.20 -13.03
N GLY A 86 -8.30 9.39 -13.15
CA GLY A 86 -6.90 9.83 -13.13
C GLY A 86 -6.34 10.15 -11.75
N LYS A 87 -7.13 10.01 -10.67
CA LYS A 87 -6.64 10.11 -9.28
C LYS A 87 -6.07 8.78 -8.81
N PHE A 88 -5.38 8.81 -7.68
CA PHE A 88 -4.88 7.60 -7.02
C PHE A 88 -5.74 7.23 -5.82
N ARG A 89 -6.05 5.95 -5.65
CA ARG A 89 -6.56 5.39 -4.39
C ARG A 89 -5.48 4.60 -3.67
N ILE A 90 -5.58 4.56 -2.34
CA ILE A 90 -4.64 3.82 -1.51
C ILE A 90 -5.12 2.37 -1.40
N VAL A 91 -4.31 1.45 -1.92
CA VAL A 91 -4.52 0.00 -1.72
C VAL A 91 -3.97 -0.42 -0.35
N SER A 92 -2.82 0.12 0.04
CA SER A 92 -2.21 -0.15 1.35
C SER A 92 -1.25 0.96 1.76
N GLY A 93 -1.19 1.23 3.08
CA GLY A 93 -0.31 2.24 3.65
C GLY A 93 -0.97 3.58 3.96
N LEU A 94 -2.30 3.61 4.18
CA LEU A 94 -3.06 4.82 4.53
C LEU A 94 -2.38 5.62 5.64
N ARG A 95 -2.04 4.97 6.76
CA ARG A 95 -1.36 5.58 7.91
C ARG A 95 -0.06 6.30 7.55
N ARG A 96 0.76 5.68 6.69
CA ARG A 96 2.03 6.27 6.22
C ARG A 96 1.78 7.43 5.27
N ALA A 97 0.81 7.31 4.37
CA ALA A 97 0.40 8.40 3.49
C ALA A 97 -0.11 9.61 4.30
N SER A 98 -0.91 9.37 5.35
CA SER A 98 -1.40 10.42 6.25
C SER A 98 -0.27 11.09 7.03
N ALA A 99 0.67 10.32 7.59
CA ALA A 99 1.83 10.87 8.29
C ALA A 99 2.71 11.73 7.36
N ILE A 100 2.95 11.27 6.13
CA ILE A 100 3.71 12.02 5.13
C ILE A 100 2.98 13.30 4.72
N LYS A 101 1.66 13.24 4.55
CA LYS A 101 0.84 14.42 4.26
C LYS A 101 0.94 15.47 5.38
N LEU A 102 1.02 15.05 6.63
CA LEU A 102 1.25 15.96 7.76
C LEU A 102 2.67 16.55 7.74
N LEU A 103 3.69 15.75 7.44
CA LEU A 103 5.06 16.25 7.31
C LEU A 103 5.17 17.34 6.25
N TYR A 104 4.53 17.16 5.09
CA TYR A 104 4.51 18.20 4.05
C TYR A 104 3.70 19.43 4.45
N LYS A 105 2.65 19.30 5.27
CA LYS A 105 1.96 20.46 5.86
C LYS A 105 2.84 21.23 6.84
N GLU A 106 3.82 20.56 7.45
CA GLU A 106 4.83 21.16 8.32
C GLU A 106 6.09 21.60 7.55
N ASP A 107 6.06 21.60 6.21
CA ASP A 107 7.19 21.90 5.31
C ASP A 107 8.43 21.00 5.52
N ILE A 108 8.22 19.78 6.02
CA ILE A 108 9.27 18.79 6.24
C ILE A 108 9.30 17.82 5.04
N PRO A 109 10.33 17.86 4.18
CA PRO A 109 10.42 16.94 3.05
C PRO A 109 10.76 15.53 3.53
N VAL A 110 10.07 14.53 2.98
CA VAL A 110 10.29 13.11 3.31
C VAL A 110 11.25 12.48 2.31
N LYS A 111 12.39 12.00 2.80
CA LYS A 111 13.36 11.23 2.00
C LYS A 111 13.09 9.74 2.22
N ALA A 112 12.91 8.95 1.15
CA ALA A 112 12.97 7.50 1.30
C ALA A 112 14.44 7.06 1.34
N LYS A 113 14.75 6.08 2.19
CA LYS A 113 16.08 5.45 2.20
C LYS A 113 16.00 4.23 1.28
N ASP A 114 16.67 4.28 0.13
CA ASP A 114 16.88 3.07 -0.67
C ASP A 114 17.63 2.06 0.19
N ARG A 115 17.08 0.84 0.28
CA ARG A 115 17.71 -0.31 0.94
C ARG A 115 18.30 -1.24 -0.12
#